data_AF-A0A926KP73-F1
#
_entry.id   AF-A0A926KP73-F1
#
_cell.length_a   1.000
_cell.length_b   1.000
_cell.length_c   1.000
_cell.angle_alpha   90.00
_cell.angle_beta   90.00
_cell.angle_gamma   90.00
#
_symmetry.space_group_name_H-M   'P 1'
#
loop_
_entity.id
_entity.type
_entity.pdbx_description
1 polymer ?
#
loop_
_entity_poly.entity_id
_entity_poly.type
_entity_poly.pdbx_seq_one_letter_code
_entity_poly.pdbx_strand_id
1 'polypeptide(L)'
;MNNRTMMNEAGYSHNQSIQEPNMVLDQFFSNYGLTQRESEILALIATYGYTNRELAEYCYISEKTVKIHLANIMSKIGISSMRRLLALLLQQAFMVSSMTNESNRVTSIGIR
;
A
#
# COMPACT_ATOMS: atom_id res chain seq x y z
N MET A 1 30.20 -38.79 -1.09
CA MET A 1 29.24 -39.47 -1.99
C MET A 1 27.90 -38.76 -1.92
N ASN A 2 27.34 -38.46 -3.09
CA ASN A 2 26.05 -37.80 -3.30
C ASN A 2 24.83 -38.67 -2.96
N ASN A 3 23.76 -37.94 -2.59
CA ASN A 3 22.34 -38.09 -2.96
C ASN A 3 21.51 -39.31 -2.51
N ARG A 4 20.31 -38.99 -1.98
CA ARG A 4 18.98 -39.17 -2.65
C ARG A 4 17.88 -39.23 -1.58
N THR A 5 17.15 -38.14 -1.27
CA THR A 5 15.86 -37.70 -1.88
C THR A 5 14.66 -37.92 -0.94
N MET A 6 14.02 -36.81 -0.57
CA MET A 6 12.57 -36.58 -0.35
C MET A 6 11.85 -37.32 0.78
N MET A 7 11.48 -36.55 1.80
CA MET A 7 10.13 -36.50 2.39
C MET A 7 9.98 -35.14 3.07
N ASN A 8 9.36 -34.18 2.38
CA ASN A 8 8.93 -32.91 2.95
C ASN A 8 7.46 -33.03 3.35
N GLU A 9 7.21 -33.09 4.65
CA GLU A 9 5.86 -32.97 5.19
C GLU A 9 5.39 -31.53 4.95
N ALA A 10 4.30 -31.38 4.21
CA ALA A 10 3.68 -30.11 3.90
C ALA A 10 3.09 -29.47 5.17
N GLY A 11 3.94 -28.80 5.94
CA GLY A 11 3.57 -27.88 7.02
C GLY A 11 3.79 -26.44 6.53
N TYR A 12 2.71 -25.80 6.09
CA TYR A 12 2.53 -24.36 5.95
C TYR A 12 3.78 -23.53 5.59
N SER A 13 3.98 -23.25 4.29
CA SER A 13 4.87 -22.19 3.84
C SER A 13 4.45 -20.85 4.45
N HIS A 14 5.13 -20.46 5.50
CA HIS A 14 5.18 -19.09 6.01
C HIS A 14 5.94 -18.26 4.98
N ASN A 15 5.25 -17.76 3.96
CA ASN A 15 5.87 -16.86 2.98
C ASN A 15 5.94 -15.45 3.60
N GLN A 16 6.90 -15.25 4.51
CA GLN A 16 7.31 -13.94 4.98
C GLN A 16 8.07 -13.22 3.85
N SER A 17 7.33 -12.72 2.86
CA SER A 17 7.74 -11.45 2.25
C SER A 17 7.26 -10.36 3.21
N ILE A 18 8.15 -9.88 4.07
CA ILE A 18 7.95 -8.59 4.71
C ILE A 18 7.75 -7.61 3.55
N GLN A 19 6.50 -7.17 3.34
CA GLN A 19 6.22 -6.09 2.41
C GLN A 19 6.99 -4.90 2.96
N GLU A 20 8.03 -4.47 2.24
CA GLU A 20 8.70 -3.20 2.48
C GLU A 20 7.62 -2.16 2.74
N PRO A 21 7.62 -1.47 3.90
CA PRO A 21 6.58 -0.51 4.23
C PRO A 21 6.57 0.53 3.12
N ASN A 22 5.45 0.65 2.42
CA ASN A 22 5.30 1.66 1.38
C ASN A 22 5.22 3.02 2.09
N MET A 23 6.38 3.63 2.34
CA MET A 23 6.53 4.86 3.14
C MET A 23 5.60 5.99 2.65
N VAL A 24 5.29 6.00 1.34
CA VAL A 24 4.35 6.95 0.73
C VAL A 24 2.93 6.73 1.23
N LEU A 25 2.47 5.48 1.24
CA LEU A 25 1.12 5.13 1.69
C LEU A 25 0.98 5.33 3.20
N ASP A 26 1.97 4.93 3.99
CA ASP A 26 1.92 5.10 5.45
C ASP A 26 1.86 6.57 5.85
N GLN A 27 2.67 7.43 5.20
CA GLN A 27 2.62 8.88 5.43
C GLN A 27 1.27 9.46 4.98
N PHE A 28 0.74 9.03 3.84
CA PHE A 28 -0.58 9.43 3.37
C PHE A 28 -1.66 9.07 4.40
N PHE A 29 -1.65 7.84 4.90
CA PHE A 29 -2.63 7.34 5.86
C PHE A 29 -2.61 8.14 7.16
N SER A 30 -1.42 8.44 7.67
CA SER A 30 -1.24 9.26 8.87
C SER A 30 -1.74 10.70 8.64
N ASN A 31 -1.43 11.31 7.49
CA ASN A 31 -1.82 12.69 7.19
C ASN A 31 -3.34 12.90 7.19
N TYR A 32 -4.11 11.88 6.76
CA TYR A 32 -5.57 11.95 6.67
C TYR A 32 -6.30 11.18 7.80
N GLY A 33 -5.57 10.63 8.77
CA GLY A 33 -6.16 9.90 9.90
C GLY A 33 -7.00 8.69 9.46
N LEU A 34 -6.54 7.96 8.45
CA LEU A 34 -7.20 6.72 8.03
C LEU A 34 -7.04 5.64 9.10
N THR A 35 -8.12 4.91 9.37
CA THR A 35 -8.06 3.73 10.22
C THR A 35 -7.27 2.62 9.54
N GLN A 36 -6.77 1.65 10.30
CA GLN A 36 -6.06 0.50 9.75
C GLN A 36 -6.83 -0.18 8.62
N ARG A 37 -8.15 -0.32 8.78
CA ARG A 37 -9.00 -0.94 7.78
C ARG A 37 -9.17 -0.11 6.52
N GLU A 38 -9.28 1.20 6.67
CA GLU A 38 -9.37 2.13 5.54
C GLU A 38 -8.06 2.17 4.75
N SER A 39 -6.93 2.17 5.45
CA SER A 39 -5.60 2.09 4.87
C SER A 39 -5.38 0.81 4.07
N GLU A 40 -5.76 -0.35 4.64
CA GLU A 40 -5.68 -1.64 3.96
C GLU A 40 -6.49 -1.64 2.65
N ILE A 41 -7.76 -1.20 2.72
CA ILE A 41 -8.63 -1.12 1.54
C ILE A 41 -8.03 -0.21 0.47
N LEU A 42 -7.55 0.97 0.87
CA LEU A 42 -6.98 1.93 -0.08
C LEU A 42 -5.68 1.41 -0.71
N ALA A 43 -4.83 0.73 0.06
CA ALA A 43 -3.59 0.12 -0.42
C ALA A 43 -3.86 -0.98 -1.46
N LEU A 44 -4.85 -1.85 -1.21
CA LEU A 44 -5.24 -2.90 -2.15
C LEU A 44 -5.74 -2.32 -3.48
N ILE A 45 -6.49 -1.22 -3.44
CA ILE A 45 -6.94 -0.55 -4.66
C ILE A 45 -5.77 0.13 -5.38
N ALA A 46 -4.94 0.87 -4.66
CA ALA A 46 -3.81 1.59 -5.25
C ALA A 46 -2.78 0.65 -5.88
N THR A 47 -2.58 -0.53 -5.29
CA THR A 47 -1.55 -1.49 -5.73
C THR A 47 -2.07 -2.44 -6.79
N TYR A 48 -3.27 -3.00 -6.61
CA TYR A 48 -3.78 -4.09 -7.44
C TYR A 48 -5.00 -3.70 -8.28
N GLY A 49 -5.61 -2.54 -8.04
CA GLY A 49 -6.81 -2.10 -8.75
C GLY A 49 -8.06 -2.93 -8.43
N TYR A 50 -8.11 -3.56 -7.25
CA TYR A 50 -9.23 -4.42 -6.87
C TYR A 50 -10.59 -3.71 -6.93
N THR A 51 -11.57 -4.44 -7.45
CA THR A 51 -12.98 -4.06 -7.45
C THR A 51 -13.59 -4.22 -6.06
N ASN A 52 -14.79 -3.64 -5.84
CA ASN A 52 -15.49 -3.78 -4.56
C ASN A 52 -15.75 -5.25 -4.17
N ARG A 53 -15.98 -6.13 -5.16
CA ARG A 53 -16.20 -7.56 -4.95
C ARG A 53 -14.91 -8.26 -4.52
N GLU A 54 -13.81 -8.01 -5.22
CA GLU A 54 -12.50 -8.60 -4.87
C GLU A 54 -12.03 -8.10 -3.50
N LEU A 55 -12.25 -6.82 -3.18
CA LEU A 55 -12.00 -6.29 -1.85
C LEU A 55 -12.87 -6.99 -0.81
N ALA A 56 -14.16 -7.17 -1.07
CA ALA A 56 -15.07 -7.85 -0.15
C ALA A 56 -14.58 -9.27 0.18
N GLU A 57 -14.14 -10.01 -0.84
CA GLU A 57 -13.56 -11.35 -0.71
C GLU A 57 -12.24 -11.34 0.07
N TYR A 58 -11.29 -10.48 -0.34
CA TYR A 58 -9.96 -10.40 0.27
C TYR A 58 -10.03 -9.97 1.74
N CYS A 59 -10.93 -9.03 2.03
CA CYS A 59 -11.10 -8.44 3.34
C CYS A 59 -12.10 -9.22 4.21
N TYR A 60 -12.77 -10.26 3.69
CA TYR A 60 -13.82 -11.01 4.41
C TYR A 60 -14.95 -10.12 4.95
N ILE A 61 -15.44 -9.17 4.13
CA ILE A 61 -16.56 -8.27 4.47
C ILE A 61 -17.54 -8.18 3.30
N SER A 62 -18.71 -7.56 3.50
CA SER A 62 -19.65 -7.35 2.39
C SER A 62 -19.21 -6.22 1.46
N GLU A 63 -19.61 -6.26 0.18
CA GLU A 63 -19.42 -5.14 -0.76
C GLU A 63 -20.04 -3.83 -0.24
N LYS A 64 -21.16 -3.92 0.49
CA LYS A 64 -21.78 -2.77 1.14
C LYS A 64 -20.84 -2.15 2.18
N THR A 65 -20.19 -2.99 2.98
CA THR A 65 -19.19 -2.55 3.97
C THR A 65 -17.98 -1.92 3.29
N VAL A 66 -17.50 -2.48 2.17
CA VAL A 66 -16.43 -1.87 1.36
C VAL A 66 -16.83 -0.46 0.91
N LYS A 67 -18.05 -0.29 0.37
CA LYS A 67 -18.56 1.03 -0.05
C LYS A 67 -18.62 2.04 1.10
N ILE A 68 -18.97 1.60 2.30
CA ILE A 68 -18.98 2.46 3.50
C ILE A 68 -17.55 2.90 3.85
N HIS A 69 -16.58 1.99 3.86
CA HIS A 69 -15.17 2.34 4.08
C HIS A 69 -14.68 3.34 3.02
N LEU A 70 -15.00 3.12 1.75
CA LEU A 70 -14.63 4.05 0.67
C LEU A 70 -15.24 5.44 0.85
N ALA A 71 -16.50 5.51 1.27
CA ALA A 71 -17.16 6.79 1.57
C ALA A 71 -16.47 7.51 2.73
N ASN A 72 -16.10 6.80 3.79
CA ASN A 72 -15.38 7.37 4.92
C ASN A 72 -13.98 7.86 4.54
N ILE A 73 -13.22 7.08 3.76
CA ILE A 73 -11.91 7.47 3.21
C ILE A 73 -12.04 8.79 2.43
N MET A 74 -12.98 8.81 1.48
CA MET A 74 -13.26 9.98 0.64
C MET A 74 -13.68 11.20 1.47
N SER A 75 -14.49 11.00 2.51
CA SER A 75 -14.89 12.05 3.44
C SER A 75 -13.71 12.60 4.25
N LYS A 76 -12.83 11.75 4.77
CA LYS A 76 -11.63 12.16 5.53
C LYS A 76 -10.65 12.96 4.68
N ILE A 77 -10.54 12.62 3.41
CA ILE A 77 -9.63 13.27 2.46
C ILE A 77 -10.27 14.52 1.84
N GLY A 78 -11.60 14.67 1.94
CA GLY A 78 -12.36 15.79 1.38
C GLY A 78 -12.57 15.68 -0.14
N ILE A 79 -12.62 14.47 -0.69
CA ILE A 79 -12.76 14.20 -2.12
C ILE A 79 -13.95 13.28 -2.36
N SER A 80 -14.83 13.60 -3.30
CA SER A 80 -16.03 12.80 -3.62
C SER A 80 -15.87 11.82 -4.78
N SER A 81 -14.65 11.67 -5.33
CA SER A 81 -14.39 10.85 -6.50
C SER A 81 -13.19 9.94 -6.33
N MET A 82 -13.40 8.64 -6.49
CA MET A 82 -12.33 7.63 -6.44
C MET A 82 -11.21 7.92 -7.45
N ARG A 83 -11.56 8.39 -8.66
CA ARG A 83 -10.55 8.77 -9.66
C ARG A 83 -9.65 9.91 -9.18
N ARG A 84 -10.24 10.92 -8.51
CA ARG A 84 -9.47 12.03 -7.92
C ARG A 84 -8.61 11.58 -6.74
N LEU A 85 -9.11 10.64 -5.92
CA LEU A 85 -8.35 10.05 -4.84
C LEU A 85 -7.10 9.30 -5.35
N LEU A 86 -7.25 8.47 -6.39
CA LEU A 86 -6.11 7.77 -7.00
C LEU A 86 -5.12 8.73 -7.64
N ALA A 87 -5.60 9.78 -8.32
CA ALA A 87 -4.72 10.81 -8.89
C ALA A 87 -3.91 11.53 -7.81
N LEU A 88 -4.53 11.86 -6.66
CA LEU A 88 -3.84 12.47 -5.53
C LEU A 88 -2.75 11.54 -4.96
N LEU A 89 -3.05 10.25 -4.78
CA LEU A 89 -2.09 9.26 -4.32
C LEU A 89 -0.88 9.16 -5.25
N LEU A 90 -1.12 9.09 -6.56
CA LEU A 90 -0.06 9.06 -7.57
C LEU A 90 0.79 10.33 -7.51
N GLN A 91 0.17 11.51 -7.44
CA GLN A 91 0.88 12.78 -7.32
C GLN A 91 1.80 12.81 -6.09
N GLN A 92 1.31 12.34 -4.95
CA GLN A 92 2.12 12.27 -3.72
C GLN A 92 3.27 11.27 -3.84
N ALA A 93 3.06 10.12 -4.48
CA ALA A 93 4.12 9.14 -4.75
C ALA A 93 5.25 9.72 -5.62
N PHE A 94 4.92 10.51 -6.65
CA PHE A 94 5.91 11.21 -7.46
C PHE A 94 6.67 12.27 -6.66
N MET A 95 5.98 13.03 -5.79
CA MET A 95 6.61 14.07 -4.97
C MET A 95 7.64 13.49 -3.99
N VAL A 96 7.33 12.36 -3.35
CA VAL A 96 8.28 11.66 -2.46
C VAL A 96 9.51 11.16 -3.22
N SER A 97 9.31 10.64 -4.45
CA SER A 97 10.40 10.15 -5.29
C SER A 97 11.39 11.24 -5.73
N SER A 98 10.93 12.49 -5.87
CA SER A 98 11.83 13.63 -6.12
C SER A 98 12.65 14.04 -4.89
N MET A 99 12.10 13.93 -3.68
CA MET A 99 12.78 14.33 -2.44
C MET A 99 13.89 13.36 -2.03
N THR A 100 13.75 12.06 -2.34
CA THR A 100 14.78 11.05 -2.05
C THR A 100 15.99 11.14 -2.97
N ASN A 101 15.85 11.66 -4.18
CA ASN A 101 16.94 11.82 -5.16
C ASN A 101 17.83 13.06 -4.88
N GLU A 102 17.30 14.08 -4.22
CA GLU A 102 18.01 15.34 -3.97
C GLU A 102 18.95 15.27 -2.75
N SER A 103 18.60 14.44 -1.75
CA SER A 103 19.43 14.19 -0.57
C SER A 103 20.74 13.45 -0.87
N ASN A 104 20.88 12.82 -2.06
CA ASN A 104 22.08 12.06 -2.44
C ASN A 104 23.09 12.87 -3.29
N ARG A 105 22.82 14.15 -3.59
CA ARG A 105 23.78 15.02 -4.31
C ARG A 105 24.62 15.94 -3.42
N VAL A 106 24.29 16.06 -2.13
CA VAL A 106 24.91 17.04 -1.24
C VAL A 106 26.11 16.49 -0.45
N THR A 107 26.40 15.19 -0.52
CA THR A 107 27.50 14.56 0.26
C THR A 107 28.82 14.44 -0.51
N SER A 108 28.89 14.85 -1.78
CA SER A 108 30.11 14.67 -2.61
C SER A 108 30.87 15.95 -2.96
N ILE A 109 30.56 17.10 -2.34
CA ILE A 109 31.48 18.26 -2.38
C ILE A 109 32.34 18.21 -1.11
N GLY A 110 33.16 17.16 -1.05
CA GLY A 110 34.29 17.06 -0.14
C GLY A 110 35.46 17.85 -0.75
N ILE A 111 35.78 18.95 -0.10
CA ILE A 111 37.10 19.60 0.01
C ILE A 111 38.23 18.85 -0.71
N ARG A 112 38.76 19.46 -1.77
CA ARG A 112 40.19 19.61 -2.04
C ARG A 112 40.44 20.87 -2.84
#